data_AF-A0A3N5WW66-F1
#
_entry.id   AF-A0A3N5WW66-F1
#
_cell.length_a   1.000
_cell.length_b   1.000
_cell.length_c   1.000
_cell.angle_alpha   90.00
_cell.angle_beta   90.00
_cell.angle_gamma   90.00
#
_symmetry.space_group_name_H-M   'P 1'
#
loop_
_entity.id
_entity.type
_entity.pdbx_description
1 polymer ?
#
loop_
_entity_poly.entity_id
_entity_poly.type
_entity_poly.pdbx_seq_one_letter_code
_entity_poly.pdbx_strand_id
1 'polypeptide(L)'
;ERIYENMDFFGPRLVLRPQEISNNPGIIRRLCVIAMNTALEVDVYGNVNVTHVGGTQVVNGIGGSADFCRNSYLSILMCPSIAKEGKISAIVPMCPHIDNTEHSVTIIVTDQGVADLRGLGPTQRAKTIIHNCAHPAYRPYLYQYLLKGRIGHIRHDLETCFEMHRNLQQYGAMLPDLKISEETETVNTCA
;
A
#
# COMPACT_ATOMS: atom_id res chain seq x y z
N GLU A 1 -22.31 5.08 -21.36
CA GLU A 1 -23.09 4.87 -22.59
C GLU A 1 -22.94 3.44 -23.13
N ARG A 2 -21.74 2.99 -23.52
CA ARG A 2 -21.50 1.63 -24.07
C ARG A 2 -22.13 0.43 -23.32
N ILE A 3 -22.10 0.40 -21.98
CA ILE A 3 -22.71 -0.72 -21.22
C ILE A 3 -24.24 -0.68 -21.30
N TYR A 4 -24.83 0.50 -21.11
CA TYR A 4 -26.28 0.69 -21.14
C TYR A 4 -26.87 0.45 -22.54
N GLU A 5 -26.13 0.83 -23.59
CA GLU A 5 -26.51 0.58 -24.99
C GLU A 5 -26.44 -0.89 -25.40
N ASN A 6 -25.71 -1.73 -24.64
CA ASN A 6 -25.52 -3.16 -24.91
C ASN A 6 -26.06 -4.04 -23.78
N MET A 7 -27.21 -3.65 -23.20
CA MET A 7 -27.76 -4.31 -22.01
C MET A 7 -28.08 -5.79 -22.24
N ASP A 8 -28.51 -6.17 -23.45
CA ASP A 8 -28.80 -7.58 -23.78
C ASP A 8 -27.56 -8.48 -23.64
N PHE A 9 -26.38 -7.91 -23.88
CA PHE A 9 -25.11 -8.62 -23.72
C PHE A 9 -24.65 -8.66 -22.26
N PHE A 10 -24.74 -7.53 -21.53
CA PHE A 10 -24.19 -7.44 -20.17
C PHE A 10 -25.16 -7.88 -19.07
N GLY A 11 -26.45 -7.62 -19.21
CA GLY A 11 -27.48 -7.89 -18.22
C GLY A 11 -27.44 -9.32 -17.67
N PRO A 12 -27.42 -10.36 -18.52
CA PRO A 12 -27.33 -11.75 -18.05
C PRO A 12 -26.02 -12.13 -17.34
N ARG A 13 -24.98 -11.28 -17.41
CA ARG A 13 -23.64 -11.52 -16.83
C ARG A 13 -23.37 -10.69 -15.59
N LEU A 14 -24.28 -9.77 -15.23
CA LEU A 14 -24.14 -8.90 -14.08
C LEU A 14 -25.16 -9.30 -13.01
N VAL A 15 -24.69 -9.38 -11.77
CA VAL A 15 -25.55 -9.58 -10.61
C VAL A 15 -25.24 -8.51 -9.58
N LEU A 16 -26.24 -7.69 -9.26
CA LEU A 16 -26.15 -6.69 -8.20
C LEU A 16 -26.72 -7.29 -6.91
N ARG A 17 -25.99 -7.14 -5.81
CA ARG A 17 -26.39 -7.61 -4.48
C ARG A 17 -26.21 -6.48 -3.48
N PRO A 18 -26.97 -6.47 -2.37
CA PRO A 18 -26.70 -5.58 -1.25
C PRO A 18 -25.25 -5.71 -0.76
N GLN A 19 -24.68 -4.60 -0.28
CA GLN A 19 -23.29 -4.56 0.21
C GLN A 19 -23.01 -5.59 1.31
N GLU A 20 -24.01 -5.87 2.16
CA GLU A 20 -23.92 -6.87 3.23
C GLU A 20 -23.72 -8.30 2.72
N ILE A 21 -24.12 -8.57 1.47
CA ILE A 21 -23.95 -9.85 0.80
C ILE A 21 -22.69 -9.82 -0.07
N SER A 22 -22.47 -8.78 -0.87
CA SER A 22 -21.28 -8.69 -1.74
C SER A 22 -19.98 -8.67 -0.93
N ASN A 23 -20.00 -8.00 0.23
CA ASN A 23 -18.83 -7.84 1.09
C ASN A 23 -18.86 -8.78 2.29
N ASN A 24 -19.73 -9.80 2.28
CA ASN A 24 -19.87 -10.71 3.41
C ASN A 24 -18.56 -11.50 3.64
N PRO A 25 -17.94 -11.41 4.84
CA PRO A 25 -16.71 -12.14 5.16
C PRO A 25 -16.78 -13.65 4.89
N GLY A 26 -17.92 -14.27 5.21
CA GLY A 26 -18.13 -15.70 5.02
C GLY A 26 -18.19 -16.10 3.55
N ILE A 27 -18.75 -15.25 2.70
CA ILE A 27 -18.84 -15.48 1.24
C ILE A 27 -17.47 -15.26 0.60
N ILE A 28 -16.80 -14.15 0.92
CA ILE A 28 -15.47 -13.82 0.39
C ILE A 28 -14.50 -14.98 0.65
N ARG A 29 -14.48 -15.47 1.90
CA ARG A 29 -13.60 -16.57 2.29
C ARG A 29 -14.00 -17.90 1.64
N ARG A 30 -15.30 -18.21 1.55
CA ARG A 30 -15.79 -19.46 0.95
C ARG A 30 -15.48 -19.56 -0.55
N LEU A 31 -15.53 -18.43 -1.26
CA LEU A 31 -15.25 -18.36 -2.69
C LEU A 31 -13.76 -18.17 -2.99
N CYS A 32 -12.90 -18.08 -1.97
CA CYS A 32 -11.46 -17.85 -2.12
C CYS A 32 -11.15 -16.63 -3.01
N VAL A 33 -11.85 -15.53 -2.78
CA VAL A 33 -11.69 -14.30 -3.57
C VAL A 33 -10.23 -13.83 -3.54
N ILE A 34 -9.73 -13.36 -4.69
CA ILE A 34 -8.48 -12.59 -4.78
C ILE A 34 -8.86 -11.12 -4.68
N ALA A 35 -8.45 -10.47 -3.59
CA ALA A 35 -8.71 -9.06 -3.35
C ALA A 35 -7.56 -8.21 -3.88
N MET A 36 -7.89 -7.19 -4.66
CA MET A 36 -6.94 -6.20 -5.16
C MET A 36 -7.44 -4.83 -4.75
N ASN A 37 -6.70 -4.16 -3.88
CA ASN A 37 -7.05 -2.86 -3.33
C ASN A 37 -5.91 -1.87 -3.52
N THR A 38 -6.23 -0.57 -3.53
CA THR A 38 -5.23 0.49 -3.59
C THR A 38 -4.77 0.89 -2.20
N ALA A 39 -3.46 1.06 -2.02
CA ALA A 39 -2.87 1.64 -0.81
C ALA A 39 -2.56 3.13 -1.02
N LEU A 40 -2.67 3.91 0.06
CA LEU A 40 -2.14 5.28 0.10
C LEU A 40 -0.65 5.25 0.45
N GLU A 41 -0.31 4.47 1.47
CA GLU A 41 1.06 4.21 1.90
C GLU A 41 1.12 2.88 2.66
N VAL A 42 2.31 2.29 2.66
CA VAL A 42 2.60 1.00 3.26
C VAL A 42 3.89 1.11 4.06
N ASP A 43 3.86 0.62 5.29
CA ASP A 43 5.08 0.59 6.09
C ASP A 43 5.98 -0.57 5.71
N VAL A 44 7.23 -0.52 6.15
CA VAL A 44 8.19 -1.60 5.94
C VAL A 44 7.77 -2.92 6.60
N TYR A 45 6.79 -2.95 7.50
CA TYR A 45 6.29 -4.20 8.10
C TYR A 45 5.07 -4.76 7.36
N GLY A 46 4.52 -4.00 6.42
CA GLY A 46 3.37 -4.35 5.61
C GLY A 46 2.03 -4.02 6.28
N ASN A 47 2.01 -3.07 7.22
CA ASN A 47 0.78 -2.37 7.59
C ASN A 47 0.47 -1.31 6.54
N VAL A 48 -0.81 -1.14 6.23
CA VAL A 48 -1.26 -0.34 5.10
C VAL A 48 -2.28 0.70 5.56
N ASN A 49 -2.07 1.92 5.09
CA ASN A 49 -3.00 3.03 5.17
C ASN A 49 -3.71 3.18 3.83
N VAL A 50 -5.03 3.28 3.83
CA VAL A 50 -5.84 3.53 2.64
C VAL A 50 -6.71 4.79 2.79
N THR A 51 -6.69 5.44 3.95
CA THR A 51 -7.69 6.46 4.31
C THR A 51 -7.14 7.83 4.64
N HIS A 52 -6.05 7.94 5.41
CA HIS A 52 -5.65 9.22 6.03
C HIS A 52 -4.34 9.77 5.43
N VAL A 53 -4.39 10.92 4.75
CA VAL A 53 -3.18 11.65 4.36
C VAL A 53 -2.55 12.28 5.60
N GLY A 54 -1.28 11.97 5.86
CA GLY A 54 -0.54 12.50 7.00
C GLY A 54 -1.16 12.15 8.35
N GLY A 55 -1.93 11.04 8.42
CA GLY A 55 -2.58 10.55 9.64
C GLY A 55 -3.81 11.32 10.10
N THR A 56 -4.23 12.39 9.41
CA THR A 56 -5.30 13.27 9.91
C THR A 56 -6.39 13.54 8.88
N GLN A 57 -6.04 13.68 7.59
CA GLN A 57 -6.99 14.08 6.56
C GLN A 57 -7.58 12.85 5.87
N VAL A 58 -8.88 12.61 6.08
CA VAL A 58 -9.60 11.52 5.42
C VAL A 58 -9.77 11.84 3.93
N VAL A 59 -9.45 10.86 3.06
CA VAL A 59 -9.64 10.97 1.61
C VAL A 59 -11.07 10.55 1.23
N ASN A 60 -11.35 9.24 1.24
CA ASN A 60 -12.66 8.68 0.84
C ASN A 60 -13.29 7.78 1.93
N GLY A 61 -12.49 7.31 2.89
CA GLY A 61 -12.87 6.30 3.89
C GLY A 61 -12.43 4.88 3.52
N ILE A 62 -12.52 3.96 4.48
CA ILE A 62 -11.98 2.59 4.36
C ILE A 62 -12.75 1.73 3.35
N GLY A 63 -14.04 2.02 3.16
CA GLY A 63 -14.93 1.26 2.29
C GLY A 63 -14.97 -0.24 2.67
N GLY A 64 -15.06 -1.11 1.65
CA GLY A 64 -14.99 -2.56 1.83
C GLY A 64 -13.57 -3.13 1.82
N SER A 65 -12.52 -2.28 1.78
CA SER A 65 -11.14 -2.75 1.61
C SER A 65 -10.73 -3.72 2.72
N ALA A 66 -11.11 -3.43 3.97
CA ALA A 66 -10.84 -4.29 5.13
C ALA A 66 -11.60 -5.62 5.07
N ASP A 67 -12.86 -5.63 4.59
CA ASP A 67 -13.67 -6.85 4.46
C ASP A 67 -12.99 -7.85 3.52
N PHE A 68 -12.52 -7.36 2.37
CA PHE A 68 -11.83 -8.19 1.38
C PHE A 68 -10.40 -8.52 1.81
N CYS A 69 -9.64 -7.55 2.32
CA CYS A 69 -8.24 -7.75 2.72
C CYS A 69 -8.12 -8.83 3.80
N ARG A 70 -9.03 -8.85 4.78
CA ARG A 70 -8.99 -9.82 5.88
C ARG A 70 -9.44 -11.23 5.48
N ASN A 71 -10.40 -11.35 4.56
CA ASN A 71 -11.12 -12.60 4.30
C ASN A 71 -10.80 -13.24 2.94
N SER A 72 -10.07 -12.54 2.07
CA SER A 72 -9.63 -13.07 0.78
C SER A 72 -8.63 -14.22 0.94
N TYR A 73 -8.52 -15.03 -0.11
CA TYR A 73 -7.48 -16.04 -0.20
C TYR A 73 -6.11 -15.39 -0.46
N LEU A 74 -6.09 -14.35 -1.30
CA LEU A 74 -4.95 -13.48 -1.53
C LEU A 74 -5.41 -12.04 -1.44
N SER A 75 -4.72 -11.26 -0.60
CA SER A 75 -4.90 -9.82 -0.45
C SER A 75 -3.71 -9.09 -1.04
N ILE A 76 -3.96 -8.39 -2.15
CA ILE A 76 -2.97 -7.66 -2.94
C ILE A 76 -3.24 -6.16 -2.78
N LEU A 77 -2.26 -5.44 -2.24
CA LEU A 77 -2.32 -3.99 -2.08
C LEU A 77 -1.37 -3.33 -3.07
N MET A 78 -1.88 -2.36 -3.82
CA MET A 78 -1.17 -1.75 -4.95
C MET A 78 -1.06 -0.24 -4.75
N CYS A 79 0.11 0.32 -5.00
CA CYS A 79 0.32 1.78 -5.00
C CYS A 79 1.52 2.14 -5.90
N PRO A 80 1.55 3.34 -6.50
CA PRO A 80 2.80 3.85 -7.05
C PRO A 80 3.82 4.01 -5.92
N SER A 81 5.09 3.70 -6.16
CA SER A 81 6.15 3.76 -5.16
C SER A 81 6.45 5.18 -4.69
N ILE A 82 6.17 6.18 -5.53
CA ILE A 82 6.29 7.61 -5.24
C ILE A 82 5.08 8.41 -5.72
N ALA A 83 4.87 9.58 -5.12
CA ALA A 83 3.87 10.56 -5.52
C ALA A 83 4.43 11.99 -5.48
N LYS A 84 3.71 12.94 -6.10
CA LYS A 84 4.08 14.36 -6.20
C LYS A 84 5.51 14.57 -6.69
N GLU A 85 5.82 14.11 -7.91
CA GLU A 85 7.15 14.28 -8.55
C GLU A 85 8.28 13.69 -7.68
N GLY A 86 8.01 12.58 -7.00
CA GLY A 86 9.02 11.95 -6.14
C GLY A 86 9.23 12.60 -4.78
N LYS A 87 8.44 13.61 -4.38
CA LYS A 87 8.53 14.25 -3.06
C LYS A 87 7.97 13.37 -1.93
N ILE A 88 7.10 12.43 -2.27
CA ILE A 88 6.44 11.51 -1.35
C ILE A 88 6.77 10.07 -1.75
N SER A 89 7.18 9.25 -0.79
CA SER A 89 7.29 7.80 -0.92
C SER A 89 6.01 7.14 -0.41
N ALA A 90 5.52 6.13 -1.12
CA ALA A 90 4.44 5.28 -0.63
C ALA A 90 4.95 4.23 0.36
N ILE A 91 6.24 3.87 0.32
CA ILE A 91 6.85 2.99 1.32
C ILE A 91 7.49 3.84 2.43
N VAL A 92 7.03 3.66 3.67
CA VAL A 92 7.41 4.48 4.82
C VAL A 92 7.93 3.64 6.01
N PRO A 93 8.67 4.22 6.96
CA PRO A 93 9.10 3.49 8.16
C PRO A 93 7.93 2.98 9.02
N MET A 94 6.91 3.81 9.20
CA MET A 94 5.69 3.50 9.95
C MET A 94 4.53 4.31 9.38
N CYS A 95 3.39 3.66 9.14
CA CYS A 95 2.19 4.36 8.71
C CYS A 95 1.63 5.20 9.88
N PRO A 96 1.23 6.45 9.65
CA PRO A 96 0.63 7.32 10.65
C PRO A 96 -0.82 6.92 10.98
N HIS A 97 -1.45 6.14 10.09
CA HIS A 97 -2.74 5.50 10.31
C HIS A 97 -2.70 4.07 9.75
N ILE A 98 -3.34 3.11 10.41
CA ILE A 98 -3.31 1.70 10.01
C ILE A 98 -4.76 1.23 9.81
N ASP A 99 -5.13 1.01 8.55
CA ASP A 99 -6.41 0.40 8.18
C ASP A 99 -6.29 -1.13 8.12
N ASN A 100 -5.19 -1.61 7.54
CA ASN A 100 -4.92 -3.04 7.40
C ASN A 100 -3.58 -3.38 8.02
N THR A 101 -3.59 -4.33 8.96
CA THR A 101 -2.36 -4.77 9.62
C THR A 101 -1.59 -5.78 8.76
N GLU A 102 -0.32 -5.99 9.12
CA GLU A 102 0.57 -6.98 8.53
C GLU A 102 0.01 -8.40 8.44
N HIS A 103 -0.96 -8.76 9.31
CA HIS A 103 -1.60 -10.07 9.32
C HIS A 103 -2.67 -10.26 8.23
N SER A 104 -3.19 -9.17 7.66
CA SER A 104 -4.21 -9.21 6.60
C SER A 104 -3.59 -9.00 5.22
N VAL A 105 -2.43 -8.35 5.15
CA VAL A 105 -1.76 -8.03 3.90
C VAL A 105 -0.81 -9.16 3.50
N THR A 106 -1.06 -9.74 2.32
CA THR A 106 -0.26 -10.87 1.81
C THR A 106 0.73 -10.46 0.73
N ILE A 107 0.35 -9.55 -0.17
CA ILE A 107 1.17 -9.12 -1.30
C ILE A 107 1.08 -7.60 -1.41
N ILE A 108 2.22 -6.96 -1.66
CA ILE A 108 2.30 -5.54 -2.02
C ILE A 108 2.87 -5.42 -3.42
N VAL A 109 2.30 -4.54 -4.24
CA VAL A 109 2.75 -4.26 -5.60
C VAL A 109 2.97 -2.76 -5.77
N THR A 110 4.08 -2.40 -6.39
CA THR A 110 4.33 -1.06 -6.89
C THR A 110 4.84 -1.11 -8.33
N ASP A 111 5.06 0.04 -8.94
CA ASP A 111 5.75 0.19 -10.22
C ASP A 111 7.19 -0.39 -10.21
N GLN A 112 7.75 -0.62 -9.02
CA GLN A 112 9.10 -1.18 -8.86
C GLN A 112 9.13 -2.71 -8.86
N GLY A 113 8.01 -3.36 -8.52
CA GLY A 113 7.95 -4.81 -8.40
C GLY A 113 6.90 -5.31 -7.39
N VAL A 114 7.06 -6.57 -7.00
CA VAL A 114 6.12 -7.32 -6.16
C VAL A 114 6.82 -7.85 -4.91
N ALA A 115 6.24 -7.61 -3.74
CA ALA A 115 6.66 -8.20 -2.47
C ALA A 115 5.62 -9.22 -1.99
N ASP A 116 5.97 -10.50 -2.02
CA ASP A 116 5.20 -11.58 -1.39
C ASP A 116 5.62 -11.70 0.08
N LEU A 117 4.66 -11.54 1.00
CA LEU A 117 4.92 -11.47 2.43
C LEU A 117 4.48 -12.73 3.20
N ARG A 118 3.99 -13.74 2.48
CA ARG A 118 3.47 -14.98 3.09
C ARG A 118 4.61 -15.75 3.76
N GLY A 119 4.39 -16.14 5.01
CA GLY A 119 5.36 -16.92 5.79
C GLY A 119 6.62 -16.16 6.22
N LEU A 120 6.70 -14.85 5.97
CA LEU A 120 7.86 -14.04 6.33
C LEU A 120 7.70 -13.43 7.74
N GLY A 121 8.78 -13.47 8.53
CA GLY A 121 8.87 -12.70 9.78
C GLY A 121 9.04 -11.19 9.52
N PRO A 122 8.83 -10.30 10.51
CA PRO A 122 8.80 -8.85 10.28
C PRO A 122 10.06 -8.28 9.62
N THR A 123 11.25 -8.75 10.02
CA THR A 123 12.51 -8.31 9.38
C THR A 123 12.64 -8.79 7.93
N GLN A 124 12.14 -9.99 7.62
CA GLN A 124 12.13 -10.51 6.24
C GLN A 124 11.12 -9.75 5.39
N ARG A 125 9.93 -9.45 5.93
CA ARG A 125 8.93 -8.59 5.29
C ARG A 125 9.54 -7.22 4.95
N ALA A 126 10.19 -6.57 5.91
CA ALA A 126 10.84 -5.29 5.69
C ALA A 126 11.89 -5.29 4.60
N LYS A 127 12.79 -6.28 4.60
CA LYS A 127 13.78 -6.40 3.53
C LYS A 127 13.13 -6.63 2.16
N THR A 128 12.07 -7.45 2.11
CA THR A 128 11.35 -7.78 0.87
C THR A 128 10.61 -6.57 0.31
N ILE A 129 9.88 -5.83 1.16
CA ILE A 129 9.15 -4.61 0.78
C ILE A 129 10.13 -3.53 0.30
N ILE A 130 11.21 -3.28 1.05
CA ILE A 130 12.19 -2.27 0.65
C ILE A 130 12.86 -2.66 -0.67
N HIS A 131 13.23 -3.93 -0.84
CA HIS A 131 13.94 -4.37 -2.05
C HIS A 131 13.06 -4.33 -3.30
N ASN A 132 11.81 -4.80 -3.20
CA ASN A 132 10.95 -5.01 -4.36
C ASN A 132 9.98 -3.87 -4.64
N CYS A 133 9.54 -3.14 -3.61
CA CYS A 133 8.43 -2.19 -3.75
C CYS A 133 8.84 -0.72 -3.54
N ALA A 134 9.87 -0.44 -2.73
CA ALA A 134 10.30 0.94 -2.52
C ALA A 134 11.04 1.49 -3.74
N HIS A 135 10.83 2.77 -4.03
CA HIS A 135 11.55 3.47 -5.09
C HIS A 135 13.06 3.50 -4.78
N PRO A 136 13.96 3.28 -5.77
CA PRO A 136 15.41 3.19 -5.55
C PRO A 136 16.00 4.36 -4.76
N ALA A 137 15.49 5.57 -4.97
CA ALA A 137 15.91 6.78 -4.28
C ALA A 137 15.64 6.75 -2.75
N TYR A 138 14.60 6.04 -2.30
CA TYR A 138 14.22 5.94 -0.89
C TYR A 138 14.77 4.70 -0.18
N ARG A 139 15.21 3.67 -0.93
CA ARG A 139 15.74 2.41 -0.34
C ARG A 139 16.87 2.62 0.65
N PRO A 140 17.90 3.45 0.39
CA PRO A 140 19.02 3.64 1.32
C PRO A 140 18.55 4.15 2.69
N TYR A 141 17.63 5.13 2.69
CA TYR A 141 17.04 5.68 3.91
C TYR A 141 16.27 4.61 4.70
N LEU A 142 15.42 3.82 4.02
CA LEU A 142 14.63 2.77 4.67
C LEU A 142 15.51 1.65 5.25
N TYR A 143 16.60 1.27 4.58
CA TYR A 143 17.57 0.33 5.15
C TYR A 143 18.30 0.92 6.36
N GLN A 144 18.68 2.21 6.30
CA GLN A 144 19.31 2.89 7.43
C GLN A 144 18.38 2.96 8.64
N TYR A 145 17.07 3.20 8.43
CA TYR A 145 16.06 3.14 9.47
C TYR A 145 16.05 1.78 10.19
N LEU A 146 16.03 0.67 9.44
CA LEU A 146 16.07 -0.69 10.02
C LEU A 146 17.35 -1.01 10.79
N LEU A 147 18.47 -0.37 10.43
CA LEU A 147 19.75 -0.53 11.12
C LEU A 147 19.81 0.27 12.43
N LYS A 148 19.17 1.43 12.48
CA LYS A 148 19.07 2.26 13.70
C LYS A 148 18.12 1.67 14.75
N GLY A 149 17.04 1.01 14.31
CA GLY A 149 16.04 0.42 15.20
C GLY A 149 16.63 -0.59 16.20
N ARG A 150 16.11 -0.59 17.43
CA ARG A 150 16.53 -1.54 18.48
C ARG A 150 16.29 -2.97 18.04
N ILE A 151 17.21 -3.88 18.35
CA ILE A 151 17.05 -5.30 18.07
C ILE A 151 15.87 -5.86 18.87
N GLY A 152 14.90 -6.43 18.16
CA GLY A 152 13.68 -7.04 18.69
C GLY A 152 12.92 -7.77 17.59
N HIS A 153 11.69 -8.22 17.86
CA HIS A 153 10.83 -8.87 16.86
C HIS A 153 10.52 -7.91 15.69
N ILE A 154 10.21 -6.66 16.02
CA ILE A 154 10.02 -5.54 15.09
C ILE A 154 11.09 -4.49 15.42
N ARG A 155 11.80 -3.99 14.41
CA ARG A 155 12.91 -3.03 14.56
C ARG A 155 12.44 -1.59 14.33
N HIS A 156 11.70 -1.05 15.27
CA HIS A 156 11.32 0.36 15.22
C HIS A 156 12.34 1.24 15.95
N ASP A 157 12.61 2.40 15.35
CA ASP A 157 13.12 3.57 16.04
C ASP A 157 11.96 4.56 16.22
N LEU A 158 11.58 4.81 17.48
CA LEU A 158 10.44 5.68 17.82
C LEU A 158 10.77 7.17 17.67
N GLU A 159 12.04 7.54 17.66
CA GLU A 159 12.45 8.94 17.48
C GLU A 159 12.26 9.37 16.02
N THR A 160 12.45 8.45 15.08
CA THR A 160 12.48 8.72 13.64
C THR A 160 11.38 8.03 12.83
N CYS A 161 10.50 7.22 13.42
CA CYS A 161 9.48 6.47 12.69
C CYS A 161 8.55 7.35 11.83
N PHE A 162 8.30 8.59 12.26
CA PHE A 162 7.48 9.56 11.52
C PHE A 162 8.30 10.71 10.91
N GLU A 163 9.63 10.59 10.83
CA GLU A 163 10.53 11.63 10.30
C GLU A 163 10.15 12.02 8.87
N MET A 164 9.84 11.04 8.00
CA MET A 164 9.41 11.32 6.62
C MET A 164 8.13 12.17 6.55
N HIS A 165 7.12 11.89 7.40
CA HIS A 165 5.90 12.69 7.43
C HIS A 165 6.13 14.07 8.02
N ARG A 166 6.95 14.19 9.06
CA ARG A 166 7.36 15.48 9.64
C ARG A 166 8.08 16.35 8.60
N ASN A 167 9.01 15.76 7.87
CA ASN A 167 9.74 16.44 6.79
C ASN A 167 8.79 16.89 5.67
N LEU A 168 7.83 16.04 5.29
CA LEU A 168 6.83 16.42 4.29
C LEU A 168 6.00 17.63 4.74
N GLN A 169 5.62 17.70 6.01
CA GLN A 169 4.88 18.85 6.57
C GLN A 169 5.74 20.11 6.66
N GLN A 170 7.01 19.97 7.04
CA GLN A 170 7.90 21.11 7.28
C GLN A 170 8.55 21.67 6.00
N TYR A 171 8.95 20.80 5.08
CA TYR A 171 9.77 21.12 3.91
C TYR A 171 9.08 20.82 2.58
N GLY A 172 7.90 20.20 2.59
CA GLY A 172 7.18 19.83 1.36
C GLY A 172 7.69 18.58 0.66
N ALA A 173 8.68 17.88 1.23
CA ALA A 173 9.20 16.61 0.75
C ALA A 173 9.62 15.69 1.91
N MET A 174 9.44 14.39 1.76
CA MET A 174 9.78 13.41 2.81
C MET A 174 11.29 13.32 3.06
N LEU A 175 12.10 13.50 2.02
CA LEU A 175 13.55 13.61 2.08
C LEU A 175 13.95 14.91 1.35
N PRO A 176 14.14 16.04 2.06
CA PRO A 176 14.36 17.35 1.45
C PRO A 176 15.61 17.44 0.57
N ASP A 177 16.65 16.67 0.90
CA ASP A 177 17.91 16.64 0.16
C ASP A 177 17.87 15.69 -1.05
N LEU A 178 16.78 14.93 -1.22
CA LEU A 178 16.64 13.96 -2.29
C LEU A 178 16.24 14.65 -3.60
N LYS A 179 17.09 14.54 -4.62
CA LYS A 179 16.80 14.94 -6.00
C LYS A 179 16.57 13.70 -6.84
N ILE A 180 15.34 13.51 -7.31
CA ILE A 180 15.00 12.47 -8.28
C ILE A 180 15.10 13.11 -9.67
N SER A 181 16.03 12.65 -10.50
CA SER A 181 16.15 13.07 -11.90
C SER A 181 15.01 12.48 -12.73
N GLU A 182 14.43 13.26 -13.64
CA GLU A 182 13.24 12.95 -14.47
C GLU A 182 13.40 11.77 -15.46
N GLU A 183 14.51 11.02 -15.44
CA GLU A 183 14.82 10.01 -16.46
C GLU A 183 13.90 8.77 -16.46
N THR A 184 12.99 8.63 -15.49
CA THR A 184 12.05 7.50 -15.38
C THR A 184 10.63 7.75 -15.89
N GLU A 185 10.30 8.95 -16.41
CA GLU A 185 8.93 9.25 -16.90
C GLU A 185 8.57 8.64 -18.27
N THR A 186 9.50 7.98 -18.97
CA THR A 186 9.25 7.48 -20.33
C THR A 186 8.39 6.20 -20.44
N VAL A 187 7.85 5.66 -19.34
CA VAL A 187 7.00 4.44 -19.40
C VAL A 187 5.50 4.73 -19.37
N ASN A 188 5.05 5.98 -19.14
CA ASN A 188 3.62 6.31 -19.06
C ASN A 188 2.98 6.77 -20.39
N THR A 189 3.15 5.98 -21.45
CA THR A 189 2.25 6.02 -22.62
C THR A 189 1.94 4.61 -23.12
N CYS A 190 1.23 3.83 -22.30
CA CYS A 190 0.53 2.62 -22.77
C CYS A 190 -0.69 2.33 -21.87
N ALA A 191 -1.84 2.93 -22.22
CA ALA A 191 -3.20 2.39 -22.21
C ALA A 191 -4.24 3.52 -22.06
#